data_AF-A0A261B016-F1
#
_entry.id   AF-A0A261B016-F1
#
_cell.length_a   1.000
_cell.length_b   1.000
_cell.length_c   1.000
_cell.angle_alpha   90.00
_cell.angle_beta   90.00
_cell.angle_gamma   90.00
#
_symmetry.space_group_name_H-M   'P 1'
#
loop_
_entity.id
_entity.type
_entity.pdbx_description
1 polymer ?
#
loop_
_entity_poly.entity_id
_entity_poly.type
_entity_poly.pdbx_seq_one_letter_code
_entity_poly.pdbx_strand_id
1 'polypeptide(L)'
;MFALWNIQFFNRKDPTFPLLNLPLDVMNKVIKLMEPFEQIPLALLSKKMNTCVICSGSQIADHCEVNFTDGNAVLTIPEVVEYSRKEISNWNNKTSIFSNFRPVNQKKLISNTMKLIEKVQMVFPKRTFSLTLHSNDLKNNDIMDALLNKTWKKVTVDGGELRAEDLDKIMEMDNLNKNFVFKNTSFPPNYRHKNAFKFASIEYDDALWVQIDDLVTLTDNQTVSLGQTSFKSQDLNLLLKTWQRSPHDMFEVLTLRNNELNLEETFKDLVTLTVDYRFYQNHHSVYLRVDNSNNHRDLPNLTANISGPIIQMSAYNYEELMDEPRIMKNLIRKKSLEDELATLNEGSARKDEITAEIENVMALLTPHEIYFEDGKAKTRGTKQSAVYMITLYFRRFKAQRRV
;
A
#
# COMPACT_ATOMS: atom_id res chain seq x y z
N MET A 1 37.56 14.82 -16.88
CA MET A 1 36.95 16.17 -16.92
C MET A 1 35.72 16.13 -15.99
N PHE A 2 35.95 16.28 -14.68
CA PHE A 2 34.95 16.10 -13.62
C PHE A 2 34.88 17.39 -12.80
N ALA A 3 34.03 18.33 -13.21
CA ALA A 3 33.88 19.63 -12.55
C ALA A 3 32.40 20.04 -12.41
N LEU A 4 31.55 19.09 -12.00
CA LEU A 4 30.11 19.35 -11.78
C LEU A 4 29.69 19.33 -10.31
N TRP A 5 30.61 18.96 -9.40
CA TRP A 5 30.35 18.87 -7.97
C TRP A 5 31.58 19.40 -7.23
N ASN A 6 31.43 20.51 -6.50
CA ASN A 6 32.39 20.88 -5.46
C ASN A 6 32.04 20.06 -4.23
N ILE A 7 32.62 18.87 -4.12
CA ILE A 7 32.47 18.03 -2.93
C ILE A 7 33.51 18.53 -1.91
N GLN A 8 33.14 19.48 -1.04
CA GLN A 8 34.01 19.95 0.03
C GLN A 8 34.02 18.93 1.18
N PHE A 9 34.77 17.84 1.02
CA PHE A 9 35.05 16.97 2.14
C PHE A 9 35.84 17.74 3.21
N PHE A 10 35.23 17.85 4.39
CA PHE A 10 35.86 18.25 5.65
C PHE A 10 36.85 19.41 5.52
N ASN A 11 36.36 20.64 5.68
CA ASN A 11 37.22 21.78 6.02
C ASN A 11 37.66 21.69 7.50
N ARG A 12 38.19 20.54 7.92
CA ARG A 12 38.83 20.33 9.23
C ARG A 12 40.34 20.39 9.03
N LYS A 13 41.01 21.16 9.88
CA LYS A 13 42.48 21.31 9.93
C LYS A 13 43.19 20.08 10.51
N ASP A 14 42.50 18.95 10.63
CA ASP A 14 43.02 17.72 11.24
C ASP A 14 43.65 16.81 10.17
N PRO A 15 44.68 16.01 10.52
CA PRO A 15 45.27 15.05 9.60
C PRO A 15 44.20 14.06 9.11
N THR A 16 44.06 13.95 7.79
CA THR A 16 43.14 13.01 7.15
C THR A 16 43.54 11.57 7.46
N PHE A 17 42.60 10.77 7.98
CA PHE A 17 42.82 9.35 8.23
C PHE A 17 43.24 8.63 6.93
N PRO A 18 44.39 7.94 6.88
CA PRO A 18 44.93 7.37 5.65
C PRO A 18 44.28 6.01 5.31
N LEU A 19 42.98 6.01 5.05
CA LEU A 19 42.19 4.79 4.80
C LEU A 19 42.82 3.87 3.73
N LEU A 20 43.42 4.48 2.69
CA LEU A 20 44.06 3.77 1.57
C LEU A 20 45.39 3.08 1.93
N ASN A 21 45.99 3.42 3.08
CA ASN A 21 47.25 2.82 3.54
C ASN A 21 47.02 1.60 4.44
N LEU A 22 45.76 1.28 4.75
CA LEU A 22 45.42 0.10 5.55
C LEU A 22 45.48 -1.18 4.70
N PRO A 23 45.83 -2.33 5.31
CA PRO A 23 45.59 -3.64 4.70
C PRO A 23 44.12 -3.82 4.32
N LEU A 24 43.84 -4.54 3.22
CA LEU A 24 42.50 -4.67 2.64
C LEU A 24 41.45 -5.16 3.66
N ASP A 25 41.79 -6.14 4.50
CA ASP A 25 40.87 -6.67 5.51
C ASP A 25 40.54 -5.66 6.61
N VAL A 26 41.50 -4.80 6.98
CA VAL A 26 41.30 -3.74 7.96
C VAL A 26 40.47 -2.62 7.35
N MET A 27 40.76 -2.24 6.11
CA MET A 27 39.97 -1.26 5.36
C MET A 27 38.52 -1.72 5.20
N ASN A 28 38.28 -2.98 4.83
CA ASN A 28 36.93 -3.53 4.69
C ASN A 28 36.16 -3.50 6.02
N LYS A 29 36.82 -3.83 7.14
CA LYS A 29 36.21 -3.71 8.48
C LYS A 29 35.88 -2.27 8.83
N VAL A 30 36.77 -1.32 8.55
CA VAL A 30 36.52 0.11 8.78
C VAL A 30 35.33 0.59 7.94
N ILE A 31 35.28 0.25 6.65
CA ILE A 31 34.15 0.64 5.78
C ILE A 31 32.85 -0.02 6.23
N LYS A 32 32.88 -1.27 6.70
CA LYS A 32 31.70 -1.95 7.25
C LYS A 32 31.15 -1.26 8.51
N LEU A 33 32.03 -0.64 9.30
CA LEU A 33 31.67 0.12 10.50
C LEU A 33 31.24 1.56 10.20
N MET A 34 31.51 2.05 8.99
CA MET A 34 31.04 3.37 8.56
C MET A 34 29.53 3.42 8.44
N GLU A 35 28.98 4.56 8.78
CA GLU A 35 27.56 4.82 8.60
C GLU A 35 27.22 4.93 7.10
N PRO A 36 25.95 4.68 6.70
CA PRO A 36 25.51 4.82 5.31
C PRO A 36 25.90 6.15 4.65
N PHE A 37 25.83 7.23 5.42
CA PHE A 37 26.16 8.58 4.96
C PHE A 37 27.66 8.81 4.74
N GLU A 38 28.53 7.94 5.25
CA GLU A 38 29.97 7.97 5.03
C GLU A 38 30.34 7.04 3.86
N GLN A 39 29.68 5.89 3.77
CA GLN A 39 29.89 4.90 2.70
C GLN A 39 29.52 5.43 1.32
N ILE A 40 28.41 6.17 1.20
CA ILE A 40 27.96 6.72 -0.09
C ILE A 40 28.98 7.71 -0.66
N PRO A 41 29.38 8.80 0.04
CA PRO A 41 30.40 9.71 -0.47
C PRO A 41 31.73 9.01 -0.72
N LEU A 42 32.13 8.06 0.14
CA LEU A 42 33.34 7.26 -0.01
C LEU A 42 33.32 6.48 -1.33
N ALA A 43 32.23 5.77 -1.63
CA ALA A 43 32.06 5.04 -2.88
C ALA A 43 32.07 5.94 -4.13
N LEU A 44 31.70 7.22 -3.97
CA LEU A 44 31.67 8.20 -5.05
C LEU A 44 33.02 8.87 -5.33
N LEU A 45 34.03 8.71 -4.46
CA LEU A 45 35.35 9.33 -4.61
C LEU A 45 36.16 8.74 -5.78
N SER A 46 36.11 7.43 -5.99
CA SER A 46 36.87 6.76 -7.06
C SER A 46 36.36 5.35 -7.34
N LYS A 47 36.71 4.79 -8.52
CA LYS A 47 36.39 3.40 -8.88
C LYS A 47 36.97 2.39 -7.88
N LYS A 48 38.19 2.64 -7.38
CA LYS A 48 38.84 1.79 -6.36
C LYS A 48 38.01 1.78 -5.08
N MET A 49 37.58 2.95 -4.62
CA MET A 49 36.84 3.07 -3.38
C MET A 49 35.42 2.50 -3.48
N ASN A 50 34.77 2.67 -4.64
CA ASN A 50 33.51 2.02 -4.98
C ASN A 50 33.59 0.50 -4.77
N THR A 51 34.62 -0.15 -5.33
CA THR A 51 34.84 -1.59 -5.16
C THR A 51 35.06 -1.96 -3.70
N CYS A 52 35.80 -1.17 -2.92
CA CYS A 52 36.04 -1.43 -1.50
C CYS A 52 34.74 -1.39 -0.68
N VAL A 53 33.86 -0.41 -0.94
CA VAL A 53 32.54 -0.30 -0.29
C VAL A 53 31.60 -1.45 -0.67
N ILE A 54 31.65 -1.91 -1.92
CA ILE A 54 30.87 -3.09 -2.35
C ILE A 54 31.38 -4.35 -1.64
N CYS A 55 32.70 -4.54 -1.60
CA CYS A 55 33.33 -5.73 -1.01
C CYS A 55 33.23 -5.79 0.52
N SER A 56 33.06 -4.66 1.22
CA SER A 56 32.93 -4.64 2.68
C SER A 56 31.59 -5.17 3.21
N GLY A 57 30.60 -5.40 2.35
CA GLY A 57 29.28 -5.92 2.77
C GLY A 57 28.49 -4.91 3.60
N SER A 58 28.55 -3.65 3.20
CA SER A 58 27.94 -2.49 3.86
C SER A 58 26.43 -2.65 4.15
N GLN A 59 26.04 -2.35 5.39
CA GLN A 59 24.68 -2.53 5.95
C GLN A 59 23.87 -1.23 5.93
N ILE A 60 23.62 -0.67 4.75
CA ILE A 60 22.64 0.43 4.61
C ILE A 60 21.21 -0.12 4.79
N ALA A 61 20.23 0.72 5.12
CA ALA A 61 18.81 0.36 5.08
C ALA A 61 18.38 -0.06 3.66
N ASP A 62 17.38 -0.95 3.55
CA ASP A 62 16.88 -1.50 2.26
C ASP A 62 16.14 -0.51 1.37
N HIS A 63 15.87 0.69 1.89
CA HIS A 63 15.00 1.69 1.28
C HIS A 63 15.62 3.08 1.31
N CYS A 64 15.32 3.92 0.33
CA CYS A 64 15.70 5.32 0.26
C CYS A 64 14.51 6.14 -0.25
N GLU A 65 14.30 7.34 0.30
CA GLU A 65 13.25 8.26 -0.16
C GLU A 65 13.88 9.47 -0.83
N VAL A 66 13.36 9.86 -1.98
CA VAL A 66 13.77 11.04 -2.74
C VAL A 66 12.60 12.02 -2.71
N ASN A 67 12.82 13.23 -2.24
CA ASN A 67 11.80 14.27 -2.14
C ASN A 67 12.21 15.48 -2.99
N PHE A 68 11.38 15.87 -3.95
CA PHE A 68 11.49 17.15 -4.65
C PHE A 68 10.49 18.15 -4.04
N THR A 69 10.99 19.32 -3.63
CA THR A 69 10.18 20.38 -3.04
C THR A 69 10.65 21.75 -3.50
N ASP A 70 9.81 22.51 -4.21
CA ASP A 70 9.97 23.93 -4.53
C ASP A 70 11.44 24.39 -4.77
N GLY A 71 12.11 23.74 -5.73
CA GLY A 71 13.49 24.07 -6.11
C GLY A 71 14.59 23.40 -5.28
N ASN A 72 14.25 22.40 -4.46
CA ASN A 72 15.18 21.55 -3.72
C ASN A 72 14.95 20.06 -4.00
N ALA A 73 15.98 19.26 -3.73
CA ALA A 73 15.93 17.81 -3.77
C ALA A 73 16.58 17.24 -2.51
N VAL A 74 15.90 16.32 -1.84
CA VAL A 74 16.35 15.68 -0.60
C VAL A 74 16.37 14.17 -0.80
N LEU A 75 17.50 13.54 -0.51
CA LEU A 75 17.61 12.08 -0.44
C LEU A 75 17.68 11.67 1.03
N THR A 76 16.65 10.98 1.50
CA THR A 76 16.53 10.43 2.86
C THR A 76 16.84 8.94 2.83
N ILE A 77 17.62 8.47 3.81
CA ILE A 77 17.88 7.05 4.04
C ILE A 77 17.28 6.74 5.43
N PRO A 78 16.13 6.06 5.49
CA PRO A 78 15.50 5.69 6.76
C PRO A 78 16.51 4.92 7.62
N GLU A 79 16.52 5.19 8.92
CA GLU A 79 17.55 4.84 9.93
C GLU A 79 18.61 5.92 10.22
N VAL A 80 18.75 6.96 9.38
CA VAL A 80 19.81 7.96 9.60
C VAL A 80 19.33 9.33 10.09
N VAL A 81 18.28 9.99 9.56
CA VAL A 81 17.77 11.27 10.16
C VAL A 81 16.35 11.62 9.69
N GLU A 82 15.52 12.17 10.60
CA GLU A 82 14.31 12.95 10.30
C GLU A 82 14.67 14.44 10.42
N TYR A 83 14.63 15.23 9.34
CA TYR A 83 14.92 16.67 9.40
C TYR A 83 13.63 17.49 9.32
N SER A 84 13.42 18.34 10.34
CA SER A 84 12.25 19.21 10.43
C SER A 84 12.48 20.58 9.78
N ARG A 85 11.37 21.25 9.41
CA ARG A 85 11.29 22.59 8.80
C ARG A 85 12.08 23.69 9.54
N LYS A 86 12.37 23.52 10.84
CA LYS A 86 13.16 24.47 11.68
C LYS A 86 14.67 24.29 11.59
N GLU A 87 15.18 23.12 11.21
CA GLU A 87 16.62 22.89 11.01
C GLU A 87 17.07 23.36 9.62
N ILE A 88 16.13 23.46 8.68
CA ILE A 88 16.30 24.03 7.34
C ILE A 88 16.62 25.53 7.39
N SER A 89 16.16 26.29 8.39
CA SER A 89 16.57 27.69 8.56
C SER A 89 18.04 27.86 8.98
N ASN A 90 18.69 26.80 9.46
CA ASN A 90 20.11 26.78 9.81
C ASN A 90 21.02 26.26 8.67
N TRP A 91 20.53 26.18 7.43
CA TRP A 91 21.29 25.74 6.24
C TRP A 91 22.49 26.64 5.90
N ASN A 92 22.52 27.85 6.47
CA ASN A 92 23.67 28.76 6.38
C ASN A 92 24.82 28.41 7.34
N ASN A 93 24.61 27.45 8.26
CA ASN A 93 25.65 27.02 9.18
C ASN A 93 26.45 25.85 8.57
N LYS A 94 27.77 26.04 8.44
CA LYS A 94 28.73 25.20 7.68
C LYS A 94 28.93 23.77 8.23
N THR A 95 28.05 23.28 9.09
CA THR A 95 28.25 22.05 9.87
C THR A 95 27.39 20.87 9.43
N SER A 96 26.47 21.03 8.48
CA SER A 96 25.70 19.90 7.92
C SER A 96 26.48 19.17 6.81
N ILE A 97 26.65 17.86 6.97
CA ILE A 97 27.55 17.01 6.16
C ILE A 97 27.04 16.82 4.71
N PHE A 98 25.75 17.10 4.46
CA PHE A 98 25.14 17.11 3.12
C PHE A 98 25.33 18.43 2.33
N SER A 99 26.02 19.42 2.89
CA SER A 99 26.38 20.67 2.20
C SER A 99 27.21 20.46 0.90
N ASN A 100 27.66 19.24 0.63
CA ASN A 100 28.53 18.88 -0.48
C ASN A 100 27.84 18.39 -1.75
N PHE A 101 26.52 18.15 -1.72
CA PHE A 101 25.74 17.76 -2.90
C PHE A 101 24.82 18.88 -3.37
N ARG A 102 25.26 20.13 -3.23
CA ARG A 102 24.57 21.26 -3.86
C ARG A 102 24.79 21.15 -5.37
N PRO A 103 23.74 21.00 -6.20
CA PRO A 103 23.91 21.22 -7.62
C PRO A 103 24.29 22.69 -7.77
N VAL A 104 25.49 22.94 -8.31
CA VAL A 104 26.03 24.28 -8.57
C VAL A 104 25.09 25.11 -9.46
N ASN A 105 24.15 24.44 -10.14
CA ASN A 105 23.16 25.04 -11.02
C ASN A 105 21.77 24.48 -10.71
N GLN A 106 20.87 25.32 -10.17
CA GLN A 106 19.46 24.98 -9.94
C GLN A 106 18.76 24.49 -11.22
N LYS A 107 19.18 24.95 -12.42
CA LYS A 107 18.65 24.48 -13.71
C LYS A 107 18.95 23.01 -14.00
N LYS A 108 19.90 22.38 -13.28
CA LYS A 108 20.27 20.97 -13.44
C LYS A 108 20.02 20.13 -12.18
N LEU A 109 19.24 20.65 -11.23
CA LEU A 109 18.94 19.99 -9.96
C LEU A 109 18.46 18.55 -10.17
N ILE A 110 17.41 18.36 -10.98
CA ILE A 110 16.80 17.05 -11.23
C ILE A 110 17.80 16.09 -11.88
N SER A 111 18.42 16.50 -13.00
CA SER A 111 19.42 15.68 -13.70
C SER A 111 20.59 15.27 -12.79
N ASN A 112 21.04 16.17 -11.91
CA ASN A 112 22.12 15.88 -10.96
C ASN A 112 21.67 14.92 -9.86
N THR A 113 20.47 15.10 -9.32
CA THR A 113 19.88 14.17 -8.33
C THR A 113 19.71 12.77 -8.93
N MET A 114 19.23 12.66 -10.17
CA MET A 114 19.07 11.37 -10.85
C MET A 114 20.42 10.65 -11.05
N LYS A 115 21.47 11.38 -11.44
CA LYS A 115 22.82 10.81 -11.53
C LYS A 115 23.37 10.36 -10.18
N LEU A 116 23.01 11.04 -9.10
CA LEU A 116 23.40 10.61 -7.76
C LEU A 116 22.70 9.29 -7.40
N ILE A 117 21.40 9.19 -7.64
CA ILE A 117 20.60 7.97 -7.40
C ILE A 117 21.16 6.79 -8.19
N GLU A 118 21.46 6.97 -9.49
CA GLU A 118 22.08 5.93 -10.31
C GLU A 118 23.37 5.39 -9.67
N LYS A 119 24.23 6.28 -9.17
CA LYS A 119 25.48 5.85 -8.53
C LYS A 119 25.22 5.15 -7.20
N VAL A 120 24.25 5.58 -6.41
CA VAL A 120 23.85 4.87 -5.17
C VAL A 120 23.33 3.47 -5.52
N GLN A 121 22.48 3.35 -6.54
CA GLN A 121 21.99 2.05 -7.04
C GLN A 121 23.12 1.15 -7.53
N MET A 122 24.15 1.69 -8.19
CA MET A 122 25.31 0.90 -8.61
C MET A 122 26.11 0.33 -7.43
N VAL A 123 26.24 1.09 -6.35
CA VAL A 123 26.96 0.65 -5.14
C VAL A 123 26.09 -0.31 -4.32
N PHE A 124 24.79 -0.07 -4.29
CA PHE A 124 23.83 -0.81 -3.49
C PHE A 124 22.66 -1.33 -4.36
N PRO A 125 22.89 -2.36 -5.18
CA PRO A 125 21.95 -2.79 -6.23
C PRO A 125 20.65 -3.40 -5.70
N LYS A 126 20.61 -3.82 -4.43
CA LYS A 126 19.41 -4.38 -3.80
C LYS A 126 18.49 -3.32 -3.21
N ARG A 127 18.85 -2.04 -3.28
CA ARG A 127 18.10 -0.95 -2.63
C ARG A 127 16.93 -0.50 -3.48
N THR A 128 15.86 -0.18 -2.80
CA THR A 128 14.65 0.36 -3.40
C THR A 128 14.55 1.85 -3.15
N PHE A 129 13.92 2.56 -4.09
CA PHE A 129 13.76 4.01 -4.01
C PHE A 129 12.28 4.37 -4.08
N SER A 130 11.87 5.26 -3.19
CA SER A 130 10.60 5.98 -3.27
C SER A 130 10.86 7.40 -3.75
N LEU A 131 9.89 7.96 -4.46
CA LEU A 131 9.88 9.35 -4.90
C LEU A 131 8.69 10.07 -4.30
N THR A 132 8.90 11.29 -3.83
CA THR A 132 7.86 12.26 -3.47
C THR A 132 8.13 13.54 -4.24
N LEU A 133 7.09 14.11 -4.83
CA LEU A 133 7.17 15.36 -5.59
C LEU A 133 5.90 16.18 -5.35
N HIS A 134 5.98 17.49 -5.53
CA HIS A 134 4.81 18.34 -5.49
C HIS A 134 4.08 18.32 -6.86
N SER A 135 2.76 18.45 -6.94
CA SER A 135 2.05 18.43 -8.25
C SER A 135 2.65 19.40 -9.29
N ASN A 136 3.02 20.60 -8.85
CA ASN A 136 3.65 21.61 -9.72
C ASN A 136 4.94 21.12 -10.40
N ASP A 137 5.63 20.14 -9.82
CA ASP A 137 6.84 19.54 -10.36
C ASP A 137 6.56 18.69 -11.61
N LEU A 138 5.33 18.18 -11.78
CA LEU A 138 4.92 17.41 -12.96
C LEU A 138 4.98 18.23 -14.27
N LYS A 139 4.97 19.56 -14.17
CA LYS A 139 5.13 20.47 -15.32
C LYS A 139 6.54 20.40 -15.93
N ASN A 140 7.50 19.82 -15.21
CA ASN A 140 8.88 19.70 -15.67
C ASN A 140 9.11 18.38 -16.41
N ASN A 141 9.48 18.47 -17.69
CA ASN A 141 9.74 17.30 -18.53
C ASN A 141 10.85 16.39 -17.97
N ASP A 142 11.89 16.94 -17.33
CA ASP A 142 12.96 16.13 -16.73
C ASP A 142 12.43 15.27 -15.56
N ILE A 143 11.41 15.76 -14.84
CA ILE A 143 10.75 15.03 -13.75
C ILE A 143 9.84 13.95 -14.31
N MET A 144 9.07 14.29 -15.35
CA MET A 144 8.26 13.29 -16.06
C MET A 144 9.13 12.19 -16.65
N ASP A 145 10.27 12.53 -17.28
CA ASP A 145 11.22 11.55 -17.79
C ASP A 145 11.84 10.70 -16.68
N ALA A 146 12.13 11.28 -15.52
CA ALA A 146 12.62 10.53 -14.37
C ALA A 146 11.55 9.59 -13.79
N LEU A 147 10.29 10.00 -13.74
CA LEU A 147 9.16 9.16 -13.35
C LEU A 147 9.00 7.97 -14.30
N LEU A 148 9.10 8.23 -15.61
CA LEU A 148 8.96 7.25 -16.69
C LEU A 148 10.08 6.21 -16.67
N ASN A 149 11.34 6.66 -16.58
CA ASN A 149 12.49 5.85 -16.98
C ASN A 149 13.30 5.24 -15.81
N LYS A 150 12.85 5.41 -14.56
CA LYS A 150 13.57 4.91 -13.37
C LYS A 150 12.75 3.92 -12.54
N THR A 151 13.47 3.08 -11.82
CA THR A 151 12.95 2.02 -10.93
C THR A 151 12.54 2.59 -9.58
N TRP A 152 11.43 3.34 -9.58
CA TRP A 152 10.75 3.74 -8.35
C TRP A 152 9.85 2.62 -7.88
N LYS A 153 9.93 2.26 -6.61
CA LYS A 153 9.02 1.28 -6.00
C LYS A 153 7.71 1.95 -5.59
N LYS A 154 7.81 3.20 -5.12
CA LYS A 154 6.68 4.05 -4.77
C LYS A 154 6.89 5.47 -5.31
N VAL A 155 5.81 6.08 -5.80
CA VAL A 155 5.76 7.49 -6.20
C VAL A 155 4.63 8.16 -5.45
N THR A 156 4.92 9.28 -4.80
CA THR A 156 3.96 10.14 -4.10
C THR A 156 3.91 11.50 -4.79
N VAL A 157 2.74 11.92 -5.23
CA VAL A 157 2.46 13.27 -5.71
C VAL A 157 1.68 13.98 -4.61
N ASP A 158 2.26 15.04 -4.03
CA ASP A 158 1.68 15.75 -2.88
C ASP A 158 1.26 17.18 -3.25
N GLY A 159 0.06 17.57 -2.84
CA GLY A 159 -0.43 18.95 -2.91
C GLY A 159 -0.79 19.42 -4.32
N GLY A 160 -1.69 20.40 -4.41
CA GLY A 160 -1.95 21.20 -5.62
C GLY A 160 -2.81 20.54 -6.70
N GLU A 161 -3.07 21.30 -7.77
CA GLU A 161 -3.97 20.91 -8.86
C GLU A 161 -3.23 20.13 -9.95
N LEU A 162 -3.77 18.98 -10.31
CA LEU A 162 -3.24 18.13 -11.38
C LEU A 162 -3.84 18.54 -12.72
N ARG A 163 -3.03 18.50 -13.79
CA ARG A 163 -3.49 18.70 -15.16
C ARG A 163 -3.81 17.34 -15.79
N ALA A 164 -4.89 17.27 -16.57
CA ALA A 164 -5.27 16.05 -17.28
C ALA A 164 -4.12 15.49 -18.13
N GLU A 165 -3.41 16.34 -18.87
CA GLU A 165 -2.28 15.93 -19.72
C GLU A 165 -1.14 15.25 -18.95
N ASP A 166 -0.86 15.69 -17.71
CA ASP A 166 0.20 15.10 -16.88
C ASP A 166 -0.27 13.77 -16.27
N LEU A 167 -1.54 13.72 -15.88
CA LEU A 167 -2.19 12.49 -15.41
C LEU A 167 -2.26 11.44 -16.52
N ASP A 168 -2.69 11.78 -17.72
CA ASP A 168 -2.75 10.86 -18.86
C ASP A 168 -1.38 10.24 -19.12
N LYS A 169 -0.31 11.05 -19.10
CA LYS A 169 1.06 10.54 -19.21
C LYS A 169 1.38 9.53 -18.12
N ILE A 170 1.03 9.79 -16.86
CA ILE A 170 1.19 8.83 -15.75
C ILE A 170 0.34 7.57 -15.99
N MET A 171 -0.92 7.75 -16.35
CA MET A 171 -1.88 6.66 -16.55
C MET A 171 -1.64 5.86 -17.83
N GLU A 172 -0.75 6.27 -18.73
CA GLU A 172 -0.31 5.50 -19.91
C GLU A 172 1.09 4.88 -19.74
N MET A 173 1.77 5.11 -18.61
CA MET A 173 3.08 4.48 -18.32
C MET A 173 3.02 2.95 -18.16
N ASP A 174 3.88 2.21 -18.84
CA ASP A 174 4.03 0.77 -18.60
C ASP A 174 4.86 0.49 -17.33
N ASN A 175 4.20 0.51 -16.18
CA ASN A 175 4.83 0.49 -14.85
C ASN A 175 3.94 -0.22 -13.82
N LEU A 176 3.36 -1.36 -14.21
CA LEU A 176 2.36 -2.09 -13.41
C LEU A 176 2.86 -2.45 -11.99
N ASN A 177 4.17 -2.59 -11.77
CA ASN A 177 4.74 -2.97 -10.48
C ASN A 177 4.99 -1.79 -9.51
N LYS A 178 4.64 -0.55 -9.88
CA LYS A 178 4.86 0.64 -9.04
C LYS A 178 3.67 0.90 -8.11
N ASN A 179 3.95 1.46 -6.94
CA ASN A 179 2.94 1.99 -6.04
C ASN A 179 2.77 3.49 -6.26
N PHE A 180 1.54 3.97 -6.45
CA PHE A 180 1.26 5.39 -6.62
C PHE A 180 0.43 5.94 -5.45
N VAL A 181 0.76 7.15 -5.00
CA VAL A 181 0.01 7.88 -3.98
C VAL A 181 -0.21 9.31 -4.45
N PHE A 182 -1.46 9.73 -4.54
CA PHE A 182 -1.86 11.11 -4.84
C PHE A 182 -2.46 11.71 -3.57
N LYS A 183 -1.66 12.53 -2.90
CA LYS A 183 -1.93 13.04 -1.55
C LYS A 183 -2.23 14.53 -1.59
N ASN A 184 -3.26 15.00 -0.91
CA ASN A 184 -3.63 16.43 -0.90
C ASN A 184 -3.73 17.08 -2.31
N THR A 185 -3.95 16.29 -3.35
CA THR A 185 -4.04 16.74 -4.74
C THR A 185 -5.50 16.87 -5.15
N SER A 186 -5.82 17.82 -6.02
CA SER A 186 -7.12 17.88 -6.70
C SER A 186 -7.00 17.41 -8.14
N PHE A 187 -7.96 16.58 -8.55
CA PHE A 187 -8.06 16.09 -9.92
C PHE A 187 -8.84 17.08 -10.80
N PRO A 188 -8.57 17.14 -12.12
CA PRO A 188 -9.37 17.96 -13.02
C PRO A 188 -10.85 17.57 -12.97
N PRO A 189 -11.77 18.54 -13.09
CA PRO A 189 -13.20 18.24 -13.12
C PRO A 189 -13.52 17.32 -14.30
N ASN A 190 -14.36 16.32 -14.06
CA ASN A 190 -14.77 15.31 -15.04
C ASN A 190 -13.62 14.46 -15.62
N TYR A 191 -12.46 14.43 -14.97
CA TYR A 191 -11.37 13.55 -15.38
C TYR A 191 -11.80 12.08 -15.34
N ARG A 192 -11.42 11.32 -16.37
CA ARG A 192 -11.74 9.91 -16.55
C ARG A 192 -10.56 9.22 -17.23
N HIS A 193 -10.21 8.04 -16.74
CA HIS A 193 -9.16 7.26 -17.37
C HIS A 193 -9.35 5.76 -17.13
N LYS A 194 -9.34 4.97 -18.21
CA LYS A 194 -9.49 3.50 -18.17
C LYS A 194 -8.44 2.77 -17.30
N ASN A 195 -7.29 3.41 -17.13
CA ASN A 195 -6.15 2.87 -16.36
C ASN A 195 -6.12 3.38 -14.91
N ALA A 196 -7.26 3.78 -14.34
CA ALA A 196 -7.34 4.34 -12.98
C ALA A 196 -6.71 3.44 -11.90
N PHE A 197 -6.64 2.13 -12.13
CA PHE A 197 -6.15 1.13 -11.17
C PHE A 197 -5.04 0.23 -11.70
N LYS A 198 -4.37 0.55 -12.82
CA LYS A 198 -3.40 -0.39 -13.43
C LYS A 198 -2.13 -0.67 -12.61
N PHE A 199 -1.90 0.06 -11.53
CA PHE A 199 -0.66 -0.01 -10.75
C PHE A 199 -0.80 -1.03 -9.60
N ALA A 200 0.31 -1.63 -9.16
CA ALA A 200 0.33 -2.68 -8.13
C ALA A 200 -0.38 -2.25 -6.84
N SER A 201 -0.20 -0.99 -6.48
CA SER A 201 -1.01 -0.34 -5.45
C SER A 201 -1.23 1.12 -5.79
N ILE A 202 -2.40 1.63 -5.42
CA ILE A 202 -2.76 3.02 -5.66
C ILE A 202 -3.54 3.63 -4.52
N GLU A 203 -3.19 4.87 -4.19
CA GLU A 203 -3.88 5.69 -3.22
C GLU A 203 -4.26 7.04 -3.83
N TYR A 204 -5.55 7.37 -3.74
CA TYR A 204 -6.09 8.67 -4.12
C TYR A 204 -6.72 9.31 -2.89
N ASP A 205 -6.20 10.44 -2.40
CA ASP A 205 -6.87 11.19 -1.33
C ASP A 205 -8.17 11.84 -1.82
N ASP A 206 -8.16 12.37 -3.03
CA ASP A 206 -9.34 12.80 -3.79
C ASP A 206 -9.63 11.78 -4.89
N ALA A 207 -10.68 10.98 -4.69
CA ALA A 207 -11.15 9.96 -5.62
C ALA A 207 -12.56 10.29 -6.14
N LEU A 208 -13.01 11.56 -6.08
CA LEU A 208 -14.32 11.98 -6.60
C LEU A 208 -14.49 11.70 -8.10
N TRP A 209 -13.39 11.64 -8.83
CA TRP A 209 -13.34 11.36 -10.26
C TRP A 209 -13.49 9.87 -10.58
N VAL A 210 -13.31 8.96 -9.62
CA VAL A 210 -13.44 7.49 -9.83
C VAL A 210 -14.92 7.09 -9.84
N GLN A 211 -15.32 6.18 -10.73
CA GLN A 211 -16.66 5.57 -10.76
C GLN A 211 -16.63 4.14 -10.26
N ILE A 212 -17.82 3.64 -9.89
CA ILE A 212 -17.99 2.25 -9.50
C ILE A 212 -17.63 1.29 -10.65
N ASP A 213 -17.90 1.71 -11.90
CA ASP A 213 -17.54 0.98 -13.11
C ASP A 213 -16.03 0.75 -13.23
N ASP A 214 -15.20 1.66 -12.71
CA ASP A 214 -13.76 1.47 -12.68
C ASP A 214 -13.38 0.37 -11.66
N LEU A 215 -14.03 0.34 -10.48
CA LEU A 215 -13.75 -0.64 -9.43
C LEU A 215 -14.22 -2.07 -9.76
N VAL A 216 -15.32 -2.22 -10.49
CA VAL A 216 -15.82 -3.55 -10.86
C VAL A 216 -14.93 -4.24 -11.91
N THR A 217 -14.03 -3.49 -12.55
CA THR A 217 -13.03 -4.01 -13.50
C THR A 217 -11.71 -4.42 -12.86
N LEU A 218 -11.57 -4.26 -11.53
CA LEU A 218 -10.36 -4.66 -10.82
C LEU A 218 -10.06 -6.15 -11.02
N THR A 219 -8.81 -6.44 -11.37
CA THR A 219 -8.25 -7.79 -11.48
C THR A 219 -6.88 -7.81 -10.79
N ASP A 220 -6.39 -9.01 -10.49
CA ASP A 220 -4.99 -9.24 -10.08
C ASP A 220 -4.61 -8.77 -8.67
N ASN A 221 -5.49 -8.99 -7.68
CA ASN A 221 -5.15 -8.83 -6.26
C ASN A 221 -4.61 -7.43 -5.89
N GLN A 222 -5.10 -6.38 -6.54
CA GLN A 222 -4.61 -5.02 -6.32
C GLN A 222 -4.88 -4.52 -4.89
N THR A 223 -4.03 -3.60 -4.45
CA THR A 223 -4.22 -2.83 -3.20
C THR A 223 -4.61 -1.40 -3.51
N VAL A 224 -5.88 -1.05 -3.25
CA VAL A 224 -6.47 0.25 -3.59
C VAL A 224 -6.90 0.98 -2.32
N SER A 225 -6.57 2.27 -2.22
CA SER A 225 -7.01 3.16 -1.14
C SER A 225 -7.63 4.42 -1.72
N LEU A 226 -8.91 4.64 -1.44
CA LEU A 226 -9.66 5.80 -1.88
C LEU A 226 -10.02 6.64 -0.66
N GLY A 227 -9.68 7.92 -0.71
CA GLY A 227 -10.13 8.94 0.22
C GLY A 227 -11.54 9.36 -0.12
N GLN A 228 -11.75 10.64 -0.39
CA GLN A 228 -13.06 11.17 -0.70
C GLN A 228 -13.62 10.54 -1.98
N THR A 229 -14.81 9.94 -1.92
CA THR A 229 -15.49 9.34 -3.08
C THR A 229 -16.91 9.87 -3.23
N SER A 230 -17.54 9.60 -4.38
CA SER A 230 -18.97 9.85 -4.62
C SER A 230 -19.83 8.59 -4.46
N PHE A 231 -19.24 7.49 -3.95
CA PHE A 231 -19.91 6.20 -3.87
C PHE A 231 -21.00 6.19 -2.81
N LYS A 232 -22.10 5.53 -3.16
CA LYS A 232 -23.23 5.27 -2.27
C LYS A 232 -23.22 3.81 -1.81
N SER A 233 -24.06 3.50 -0.82
CA SER A 233 -24.24 2.13 -0.35
C SER A 233 -24.61 1.14 -1.46
N GLN A 234 -25.41 1.58 -2.44
CA GLN A 234 -25.81 0.74 -3.58
C GLN A 234 -24.64 0.41 -4.50
N ASP A 235 -23.70 1.35 -4.67
CA ASP A 235 -22.50 1.14 -5.48
C ASP A 235 -21.62 0.07 -4.84
N LEU A 236 -21.44 0.12 -3.52
CA LEU A 236 -20.69 -0.92 -2.80
C LEU A 236 -21.41 -2.26 -2.77
N ASN A 237 -22.75 -2.26 -2.71
CA ASN A 237 -23.52 -3.49 -2.85
C ASN A 237 -23.29 -4.14 -4.23
N LEU A 238 -23.27 -3.33 -5.30
CA LEU A 238 -22.94 -3.79 -6.64
C LEU A 238 -21.52 -4.36 -6.70
N LEU A 239 -20.53 -3.69 -6.12
CA LEU A 239 -19.16 -4.16 -6.06
C LEU A 239 -19.04 -5.50 -5.33
N LEU A 240 -19.67 -5.64 -4.16
CA LEU A 240 -19.62 -6.87 -3.36
C LEU A 240 -20.31 -8.05 -4.08
N LYS A 241 -21.46 -7.80 -4.71
CA LYS A 241 -22.16 -8.80 -5.53
C LYS A 241 -21.32 -9.20 -6.75
N THR A 242 -20.61 -8.26 -7.35
CA THR A 242 -19.67 -8.53 -8.45
C THR A 242 -18.48 -9.35 -7.97
N TRP A 243 -17.88 -8.99 -6.83
CA TRP A 243 -16.82 -9.74 -6.18
C TRP A 243 -17.22 -11.18 -5.87
N GLN A 244 -18.46 -11.41 -5.42
CA GLN A 244 -18.94 -12.75 -5.12
C GLN A 244 -19.11 -13.62 -6.38
N ARG A 245 -19.45 -13.02 -7.52
CA ARG A 245 -19.69 -13.70 -8.81
C ARG A 245 -18.43 -13.80 -9.67
N SER A 246 -17.43 -12.96 -9.40
CA SER A 246 -16.20 -12.93 -10.17
C SER A 246 -15.46 -14.27 -10.09
N PRO A 247 -15.00 -14.83 -11.22
CA PRO A 247 -14.13 -16.00 -11.23
C PRO A 247 -12.69 -15.66 -10.81
N HIS A 248 -12.34 -14.37 -10.72
CA HIS A 248 -11.02 -13.86 -10.38
C HIS A 248 -11.02 -13.09 -9.05
N ASP A 249 -9.88 -13.08 -8.37
CA ASP A 249 -9.68 -12.24 -7.21
C ASP A 249 -9.50 -10.77 -7.62
N MET A 250 -10.56 -9.98 -7.42
CA MET A 250 -10.62 -8.59 -7.89
C MET A 250 -9.61 -7.69 -7.17
N PHE A 251 -9.45 -7.85 -5.86
CA PHE A 251 -8.50 -7.06 -5.05
C PHE A 251 -8.08 -7.83 -3.81
N GLU A 252 -6.86 -7.58 -3.33
CA GLU A 252 -6.41 -8.08 -2.02
C GLU A 252 -6.93 -7.16 -0.91
N VAL A 253 -6.81 -5.84 -1.11
CA VAL A 253 -7.23 -4.83 -0.14
C VAL A 253 -7.88 -3.65 -0.86
N LEU A 254 -9.09 -3.29 -0.42
CA LEU A 254 -9.77 -2.07 -0.84
C LEU A 254 -10.13 -1.26 0.40
N THR A 255 -9.55 -0.06 0.52
CA THR A 255 -9.86 0.88 1.59
C THR A 255 -10.64 2.05 1.03
N LEU A 256 -11.76 2.38 1.65
CA LEU A 256 -12.54 3.59 1.37
C LEU A 256 -12.60 4.42 2.66
N ARG A 257 -12.13 5.66 2.61
CA ARG A 257 -12.09 6.58 3.75
C ARG A 257 -13.09 7.71 3.55
N ASN A 258 -13.56 8.33 4.62
CA ASN A 258 -14.48 9.48 4.56
C ASN A 258 -15.80 9.16 3.81
N ASN A 259 -16.30 7.92 3.93
CA ASN A 259 -17.58 7.53 3.35
C ASN A 259 -18.59 7.23 4.46
N GLU A 260 -19.72 7.94 4.45
CA GLU A 260 -20.86 7.64 5.30
C GLU A 260 -21.79 6.70 4.55
N LEU A 261 -21.82 5.43 4.98
CA LEU A 261 -22.53 4.37 4.26
C LEU A 261 -23.58 3.76 5.16
N ASN A 262 -24.77 3.54 4.61
CA ASN A 262 -25.75 2.65 5.21
C ASN A 262 -25.30 1.21 4.99
N LEU A 263 -24.92 0.53 6.07
CA LEU A 263 -24.40 -0.84 6.02
C LEU A 263 -25.48 -1.88 5.69
N GLU A 264 -26.73 -1.63 6.07
CA GLU A 264 -27.82 -2.55 5.73
C GLU A 264 -28.02 -2.62 4.23
N GLU A 265 -27.93 -1.47 3.56
CA GLU A 265 -28.00 -1.34 2.12
C GLU A 265 -26.73 -1.86 1.42
N THR A 266 -25.54 -1.54 1.95
CA THR A 266 -24.26 -2.04 1.40
C THR A 266 -24.22 -3.56 1.35
N PHE A 267 -24.70 -4.24 2.40
CA PHE A 267 -24.67 -5.71 2.50
C PHE A 267 -26.01 -6.37 2.15
N LYS A 268 -26.93 -5.65 1.49
CA LYS A 268 -28.25 -6.17 1.15
C LYS A 268 -28.15 -7.38 0.21
N ASP A 269 -28.96 -8.40 0.51
CA ASP A 269 -29.04 -9.69 -0.21
C ASP A 269 -27.74 -10.52 -0.21
N LEU A 270 -26.79 -10.20 0.67
CA LEU A 270 -25.56 -10.97 0.85
C LEU A 270 -25.68 -11.84 2.11
N VAL A 271 -25.12 -13.05 2.05
CA VAL A 271 -24.91 -13.86 3.26
C VAL A 271 -23.70 -13.32 3.98
N THR A 272 -23.90 -12.80 5.18
CA THR A 272 -22.85 -12.15 5.97
C THR A 272 -22.85 -12.65 7.41
N LEU A 273 -21.67 -12.63 8.04
CA LEU A 273 -21.52 -12.72 9.48
C LEU A 273 -20.98 -11.40 10.02
N THR A 274 -21.75 -10.73 10.89
CA THR A 274 -21.27 -9.54 11.59
C THR A 274 -20.68 -9.92 12.94
N VAL A 275 -19.48 -9.44 13.22
CA VAL A 275 -18.78 -9.61 14.49
C VAL A 275 -18.63 -8.25 15.17
N ASP A 276 -19.32 -8.10 16.31
CA ASP A 276 -19.27 -6.87 17.11
C ASP A 276 -18.19 -6.97 18.19
N TYR A 277 -17.26 -5.99 18.23
CA TYR A 277 -16.17 -5.98 19.20
C TYR A 277 -16.53 -5.18 20.45
N ARG A 278 -16.60 -5.86 21.61
CA ARG A 278 -16.99 -5.26 22.90
C ARG A 278 -16.14 -4.08 23.38
N PHE A 279 -14.88 -3.98 22.94
CA PHE A 279 -13.93 -2.97 23.45
C PHE A 279 -13.80 -1.73 22.58
N TYR A 280 -14.40 -1.73 21.39
CA TYR A 280 -14.29 -0.64 20.43
C TYR A 280 -15.68 -0.25 19.98
N GLN A 281 -16.21 0.81 20.60
CA GLN A 281 -17.46 1.39 20.14
C GLN A 281 -17.31 1.75 18.65
N ASN A 282 -18.33 1.42 17.86
CA ASN A 282 -18.40 1.67 16.42
C ASN A 282 -17.36 0.92 15.56
N HIS A 283 -16.81 -0.21 16.05
CA HIS A 283 -16.01 -1.12 15.25
C HIS A 283 -16.70 -2.48 15.14
N HIS A 284 -16.96 -2.90 13.91
CA HIS A 284 -17.45 -4.23 13.62
C HIS A 284 -16.82 -4.74 12.33
N SER A 285 -16.72 -6.06 12.22
CA SER A 285 -16.24 -6.74 11.03
C SER A 285 -17.40 -7.49 10.40
N VAL A 286 -17.58 -7.32 9.09
CA VAL A 286 -18.54 -8.10 8.30
C VAL A 286 -17.75 -9.09 7.45
N TYR A 287 -18.05 -10.37 7.62
CA TYR A 287 -17.41 -11.46 6.87
C TYR A 287 -18.32 -11.90 5.73
N LEU A 288 -17.71 -12.10 4.58
CA LEU A 288 -18.32 -12.64 3.36
C LEU A 288 -17.44 -13.76 2.82
N ARG A 289 -18.06 -14.66 2.06
CA ARG A 289 -17.36 -15.78 1.45
C ARG A 289 -18.00 -16.14 0.12
N VAL A 290 -17.17 -16.56 -0.82
CA VAL A 290 -17.60 -17.19 -2.07
C VAL A 290 -17.51 -18.70 -1.92
N ASP A 291 -18.46 -19.42 -2.52
CA ASP A 291 -18.30 -20.86 -2.68
C ASP A 291 -17.19 -21.14 -3.71
N ASN A 292 -16.05 -21.60 -3.21
CA ASN A 292 -14.85 -21.90 -4.02
C ASN A 292 -14.89 -23.31 -4.61
N SER A 293 -16.03 -24.00 -4.57
CA SER A 293 -16.18 -25.37 -5.09
C SER A 293 -15.94 -25.46 -6.61
N ASN A 294 -16.30 -24.41 -7.36
CA ASN A 294 -16.24 -24.38 -8.82
C ASN A 294 -15.24 -23.36 -9.40
N ASN A 295 -14.67 -22.48 -8.57
CA ASN A 295 -13.74 -21.43 -8.99
C ASN A 295 -12.40 -21.64 -8.29
N HIS A 296 -11.28 -21.62 -9.03
CA HIS A 296 -9.95 -21.71 -8.46
C HIS A 296 -9.47 -20.34 -7.96
N ARG A 297 -10.23 -19.69 -7.07
CA ARG A 297 -9.79 -18.41 -6.48
C ARG A 297 -8.78 -18.65 -5.36
N ASP A 298 -7.76 -17.79 -5.32
CA ASP A 298 -6.75 -17.82 -4.28
C ASP A 298 -7.27 -17.19 -2.99
N LEU A 299 -8.21 -16.23 -3.06
CA LEU A 299 -8.72 -15.46 -1.91
C LEU A 299 -10.27 -15.50 -1.79
N PRO A 300 -10.87 -16.64 -1.38
CA PRO A 300 -12.33 -16.82 -1.38
C PRO A 300 -13.07 -16.15 -0.21
N ASN A 301 -12.35 -15.65 0.80
CA ASN A 301 -12.94 -14.98 1.96
C ASN A 301 -12.70 -13.48 1.90
N LEU A 302 -13.65 -12.70 2.40
CA LEU A 302 -13.56 -11.24 2.49
C LEU A 302 -13.99 -10.78 3.88
N THR A 303 -13.19 -9.91 4.48
CA THR A 303 -13.57 -9.18 5.69
C THR A 303 -13.68 -7.69 5.36
N ALA A 304 -14.82 -7.09 5.67
CA ALA A 304 -15.01 -5.65 5.70
C ALA A 304 -14.91 -5.16 7.15
N ASN A 305 -13.80 -4.51 7.49
CA ASN A 305 -13.59 -3.86 8.77
C ASN A 305 -14.10 -2.43 8.70
N ILE A 306 -15.04 -2.10 9.57
CA ILE A 306 -15.71 -0.80 9.58
C ILE A 306 -15.34 -0.08 10.87
N SER A 307 -14.83 1.14 10.73
CA SER A 307 -14.41 2.02 11.82
C SER A 307 -14.76 3.45 11.48
N GLY A 308 -15.87 3.94 12.03
CA GLY A 308 -16.39 5.27 11.67
C GLY A 308 -16.61 5.39 10.16
N PRO A 309 -16.03 6.41 9.48
CA PRO A 309 -16.20 6.63 8.05
C PRO A 309 -15.23 5.82 7.18
N ILE A 310 -14.53 4.85 7.76
CA ILE A 310 -13.55 4.01 7.06
C ILE A 310 -14.11 2.60 6.94
N ILE A 311 -14.16 2.09 5.72
CA ILE A 311 -14.38 0.68 5.42
C ILE A 311 -13.14 0.13 4.72
N GLN A 312 -12.54 -0.90 5.32
CA GLN A 312 -11.42 -1.62 4.75
C GLN A 312 -11.84 -3.05 4.47
N MET A 313 -11.90 -3.39 3.19
CA MET A 313 -12.15 -4.73 2.70
C MET A 313 -10.82 -5.45 2.45
N SER A 314 -10.72 -6.71 2.88
CA SER A 314 -9.50 -7.51 2.70
C SER A 314 -9.86 -8.94 2.35
N ALA A 315 -9.37 -9.41 1.19
CA ALA A 315 -9.54 -10.78 0.73
C ALA A 315 -8.42 -11.69 1.27
N TYR A 316 -8.73 -12.96 1.58
CA TYR A 316 -7.80 -13.92 2.19
C TYR A 316 -8.25 -15.39 2.09
N ASN A 317 -7.35 -16.31 2.46
CA ASN A 317 -7.56 -17.78 2.42
C ASN A 317 -7.07 -18.56 3.66
N TYR A 318 -6.85 -17.90 4.79
CA TYR A 318 -6.35 -18.57 5.99
C TYR A 318 -7.48 -19.24 6.79
N GLU A 319 -7.99 -20.38 6.31
CA GLU A 319 -9.06 -21.16 6.97
C GLU A 319 -8.63 -21.87 8.26
N GLU A 320 -7.32 -22.01 8.49
CA GLU A 320 -6.79 -22.72 9.66
C GLU A 320 -6.64 -21.83 10.90
N LEU A 321 -6.65 -20.52 10.73
CA LEU A 321 -6.33 -19.56 11.79
C LEU A 321 -7.56 -18.83 12.36
N MET A 322 -8.73 -19.01 11.75
CA MET A 322 -9.96 -18.31 12.08
C MET A 322 -11.17 -19.24 11.95
N ASP A 323 -12.15 -19.09 12.85
CA ASP A 323 -13.40 -19.85 12.80
C ASP A 323 -14.37 -19.25 11.78
N GLU A 324 -14.29 -17.93 11.53
CA GLU A 324 -15.20 -17.17 10.70
C GLU A 324 -15.35 -17.72 9.27
N PRO A 325 -14.28 -18.15 8.56
CA PRO A 325 -14.41 -18.82 7.26
C PRO A 325 -15.27 -20.11 7.31
N ARG A 326 -15.13 -20.91 8.39
CA ARG A 326 -15.90 -22.15 8.58
C ARG A 326 -17.36 -21.84 8.91
N ILE A 327 -17.59 -20.86 9.78
CA ILE A 327 -18.93 -20.35 10.09
C ILE A 327 -19.61 -19.84 8.82
N MET A 328 -18.91 -19.05 8.00
CA MET A 328 -19.44 -18.55 6.73
C MET A 328 -19.82 -19.67 5.76
N LYS A 329 -19.05 -20.75 5.68
CA LYS A 329 -19.40 -21.93 4.86
C LYS A 329 -20.73 -22.53 5.31
N ASN A 330 -20.94 -22.67 6.62
CA ASN A 330 -22.19 -23.18 7.18
C ASN A 330 -23.36 -22.22 6.94
N LEU A 331 -23.16 -20.91 7.07
CA LEU A 331 -24.19 -19.91 6.78
C LEU A 331 -24.61 -19.91 5.30
N ILE A 332 -23.66 -20.04 4.38
CA ILE A 332 -23.96 -20.17 2.94
C ILE A 332 -24.74 -21.46 2.66
N ARG A 333 -24.33 -22.59 3.26
CA ARG A 333 -25.06 -23.85 3.12
C ARG A 333 -26.48 -23.74 3.65
N LYS A 334 -26.67 -23.15 4.83
CA LYS A 334 -27.99 -22.88 5.41
C LYS A 334 -28.85 -22.06 4.44
N LYS A 335 -28.32 -20.95 3.92
CA LYS A 335 -29.07 -20.10 2.99
C LYS A 335 -29.47 -20.85 1.71
N SER A 336 -28.56 -21.63 1.13
CA SER A 336 -28.85 -22.46 -0.04
C SER A 336 -29.97 -23.47 0.22
N LEU A 337 -30.00 -24.09 1.40
CA LEU A 337 -31.05 -25.02 1.80
C LEU A 337 -32.39 -24.32 2.02
N GLU A 338 -32.37 -23.12 2.63
CA GLU A 338 -33.57 -22.29 2.81
C GLU A 338 -34.16 -21.85 1.46
N ASP A 339 -33.30 -21.48 0.50
CA ASP A 339 -33.73 -21.11 -0.84
C ASP A 339 -34.29 -22.32 -1.62
N GLU A 340 -33.68 -23.51 -1.51
CA GLU A 340 -34.23 -24.76 -2.06
C GLU A 340 -35.59 -25.07 -1.44
N LEU A 341 -35.71 -25.01 -0.11
CA LEU A 341 -36.94 -25.30 0.62
C LEU A 341 -38.10 -24.39 0.19
N ALA A 342 -37.82 -23.11 -0.05
CA ALA A 342 -38.82 -22.13 -0.50
C ALA A 342 -39.39 -22.43 -1.89
N THR A 343 -38.68 -23.19 -2.73
CA THR A 343 -39.12 -23.55 -4.10
C THR A 343 -39.90 -24.87 -4.17
N LEU A 344 -39.92 -25.65 -3.09
CA LEU A 344 -40.54 -26.98 -3.06
C LEU A 344 -42.06 -26.92 -2.82
N ASN A 345 -42.80 -27.80 -3.49
CA ASN A 345 -44.23 -28.01 -3.26
C ASN A 345 -44.52 -28.61 -1.88
N GLU A 346 -45.71 -28.35 -1.34
CA GLU A 346 -46.20 -28.96 -0.10
C GLU A 346 -46.27 -30.50 -0.22
N GLY A 347 -45.85 -31.20 0.83
CA GLY A 347 -45.90 -32.67 0.92
C GLY A 347 -44.73 -33.44 0.28
N SER A 348 -43.69 -32.76 -0.21
CA SER A 348 -42.47 -33.42 -0.70
C SER A 348 -41.62 -33.97 0.45
N ALA A 349 -41.24 -35.26 0.40
CA ALA A 349 -40.30 -35.87 1.35
C ALA A 349 -38.95 -35.13 1.42
N ARG A 350 -38.56 -34.45 0.33
CA ARG A 350 -37.37 -33.60 0.29
C ARG A 350 -37.44 -32.42 1.26
N LYS A 351 -38.63 -31.93 1.61
CA LYS A 351 -38.78 -30.84 2.60
C LYS A 351 -38.34 -31.28 3.99
N ASP A 352 -38.71 -32.49 4.40
CA ASP A 352 -38.34 -33.04 5.71
C ASP A 352 -36.82 -33.27 5.78
N GLU A 353 -36.23 -33.80 4.71
CA GLU A 353 -34.78 -33.95 4.59
C GLU A 353 -34.03 -32.62 4.69
N ILE A 354 -34.44 -31.61 3.92
CA ILE A 354 -33.80 -30.28 3.97
C ILE A 354 -33.95 -29.65 5.35
N THR A 355 -35.10 -29.80 6.00
CA THR A 355 -35.33 -29.27 7.35
C THR A 355 -34.35 -29.90 8.34
N ALA A 356 -34.16 -31.22 8.29
CA ALA A 356 -33.17 -31.92 9.10
C ALA A 356 -31.73 -31.50 8.76
N GLU A 357 -31.40 -31.25 7.48
CA GLU A 357 -30.10 -30.71 7.08
C GLU A 357 -29.87 -29.30 7.66
N ILE A 358 -30.87 -28.42 7.64
CA ILE A 358 -30.80 -27.07 8.23
C ILE A 358 -30.57 -27.17 9.74
N GLU A 359 -31.28 -28.06 10.45
CA GLU A 359 -31.09 -28.29 11.89
C GLU A 359 -29.66 -28.75 12.21
N ASN A 360 -29.11 -29.67 11.40
CA ASN A 360 -27.73 -30.12 11.54
C ASN A 360 -26.72 -28.99 11.32
N VAL A 361 -26.93 -28.14 10.30
CA VAL A 361 -26.09 -26.96 10.05
C VAL A 361 -26.18 -25.96 11.21
N MET A 362 -27.37 -25.74 11.76
CA MET A 362 -27.58 -24.88 12.93
C MET A 362 -26.84 -25.41 14.16
N ALA A 363 -26.83 -26.73 14.38
CA ALA A 363 -26.07 -27.34 15.47
C ALA A 363 -24.56 -27.08 15.36
N LEU A 364 -24.01 -26.95 14.15
CA LEU A 364 -22.61 -26.55 13.93
C LEU A 364 -22.34 -25.07 14.23
N LEU A 365 -23.36 -24.21 14.20
CA LEU A 365 -23.25 -22.78 14.49
C LEU A 365 -23.38 -22.48 15.99
N THR A 366 -24.10 -23.32 16.73
CA THR A 366 -24.37 -23.14 18.18
C THR A 366 -23.11 -22.91 19.03
N PRO A 367 -21.99 -23.65 18.87
CA PRO A 367 -20.78 -23.45 19.69
C PRO A 367 -20.13 -22.08 19.50
N HIS A 368 -20.44 -21.38 18.40
CA HIS A 368 -19.89 -20.07 18.06
C HIS A 368 -20.81 -18.91 18.49
N GLU A 369 -21.88 -19.21 19.27
CA GLU A 369 -22.83 -18.23 19.78
C GLU A 369 -23.46 -17.35 18.68
N ILE A 370 -23.69 -17.93 17.49
CA ILE A 370 -24.31 -17.23 16.38
C ILE A 370 -25.79 -17.01 16.66
N TYR A 371 -26.25 -15.77 16.49
CA TYR A 371 -27.66 -15.40 16.54
C TYR A 371 -28.06 -14.63 15.27
N PHE A 372 -29.37 -14.50 15.03
CA PHE A 372 -29.89 -13.82 13.85
C PHE A 372 -30.72 -12.60 14.26
N GLU A 373 -30.45 -11.47 13.64
CA GLU A 373 -31.20 -10.22 13.79
C GLU A 373 -31.61 -9.75 12.39
N ASP A 374 -32.91 -9.62 12.14
CA ASP A 374 -33.49 -9.33 10.81
C ASP A 374 -32.98 -10.28 9.70
N GLY A 375 -32.80 -11.56 10.06
CA GLY A 375 -32.30 -12.60 9.16
C GLY A 375 -30.80 -12.55 8.89
N LYS A 376 -30.06 -11.60 9.47
CA LYS A 376 -28.59 -11.49 9.34
C LYS A 376 -27.89 -12.16 10.51
N ALA A 377 -26.87 -12.97 10.23
CA ALA A 377 -26.10 -13.65 11.26
C ALA A 377 -25.15 -12.68 11.98
N LYS A 378 -25.14 -12.74 13.31
CA LYS A 378 -24.30 -11.91 14.18
C LYS A 378 -23.67 -12.77 15.28
N THR A 379 -22.53 -12.32 15.77
CA THR A 379 -21.89 -12.86 16.98
C THR A 379 -21.07 -11.79 17.70
N ARG A 380 -20.80 -12.02 18.98
CA ARG A 380 -19.97 -11.12 19.79
C ARG A 380 -18.51 -11.57 19.70
N GLY A 381 -17.64 -10.68 19.24
CA GLY A 381 -16.20 -10.94 19.18
C GLY A 381 -15.62 -11.31 20.55
N THR A 382 -14.68 -12.26 20.57
CA THR A 382 -13.90 -12.58 21.76
C THR A 382 -12.65 -11.69 21.82
N LYS A 383 -12.02 -11.63 23.00
CA LYS A 383 -10.75 -10.90 23.20
C LYS A 383 -9.64 -11.42 22.26
N GLN A 384 -9.72 -12.68 21.85
CA GLN A 384 -8.75 -13.37 21.00
C GLN A 384 -8.87 -12.94 19.53
N SER A 385 -10.08 -12.85 18.99
CA SER A 385 -10.31 -12.37 17.62
C SER A 385 -9.88 -10.91 17.45
N ALA A 386 -10.08 -10.06 18.47
CA ALA A 386 -9.60 -8.67 18.46
C ALA A 386 -8.06 -8.56 18.43
N VAL A 387 -7.36 -9.36 19.26
CA VAL A 387 -5.89 -9.37 19.32
C VAL A 387 -5.27 -9.92 18.02
N TYR A 388 -5.89 -10.92 17.42
CA TYR A 388 -5.46 -11.46 16.13
C TYR A 388 -5.63 -10.44 15.00
N MET A 389 -6.75 -9.71 14.96
CA MET A 389 -6.97 -8.63 13.99
C MET A 389 -5.95 -7.49 14.13
N ILE A 390 -5.62 -7.10 15.36
CA ILE A 390 -4.53 -6.14 15.62
C ILE A 390 -3.20 -6.68 15.11
N THR A 391 -2.93 -7.96 15.33
CA THR A 391 -1.70 -8.61 14.87
C THR A 391 -1.63 -8.68 13.34
N LEU A 392 -2.74 -8.97 12.66
CA LEU A 392 -2.84 -8.95 11.20
C LEU A 392 -2.68 -7.54 10.63
N TYR A 393 -3.35 -6.54 11.23
CA TYR A 393 -3.20 -5.14 10.88
C TYR A 393 -1.74 -4.70 10.98
N PHE A 394 -1.05 -4.99 12.10
CA PHE A 394 0.37 -4.63 12.27
C PHE A 394 1.33 -5.46 11.40
N ARG A 395 1.03 -6.74 11.14
CA ARG A 395 1.85 -7.57 10.23
C ARG A 395 1.71 -7.08 8.78
N ARG A 396 0.52 -6.69 8.33
CA ARG A 396 0.30 -6.08 7.01
C ARG A 396 0.85 -4.66 6.92
N PHE A 397 0.73 -3.84 7.97
CA PHE A 397 1.37 -2.53 8.02
C PHE A 397 2.91 -2.65 7.94
N LYS A 398 3.49 -3.69 8.54
CA LYS A 398 4.90 -4.05 8.33
C LYS A 398 5.21 -4.55 6.93
N ALA A 399 4.30 -5.24 6.25
CA ALA A 399 4.48 -5.65 4.86
C ALA A 399 4.42 -4.45 3.90
N GLN A 400 3.47 -3.52 4.11
CA GLN A 400 3.38 -2.24 3.39
C GLN A 400 4.60 -1.34 3.64
N ARG A 401 5.26 -1.47 4.80
CA ARG A 401 6.53 -0.79 5.13
C ARG A 401 7.80 -1.55 4.71
N ARG A 402 7.71 -2.83 4.34
CA ARG A 402 8.83 -3.66 3.84
C ARG A 402 8.86 -3.76 2.32
N VAL A 403 8.21 -2.81 1.64
CA VAL A 403 8.18 -2.70 0.19
C VAL A 403 8.88 -1.41 -0.21
#